data_AF-A0A7S2NFG0-F1
#
_entry.id   AF-A0A7S2NFG0-F1
#
_cell.length_a   1.000
_cell.length_b   1.000
_cell.length_c   1.000
_cell.angle_alpha   90.00
_cell.angle_beta   90.00
_cell.angle_gamma   90.00
#
_symmetry.space_group_name_H-M   'P 1'
#
loop_
_entity.id
_entity.type
_entity.pdbx_description
1 polymer ?
#
loop_
_entity_poly.entity_id
_entity_poly.type
_entity_poly.pdbx_seq_one_letter_code
_entity_poly.pdbx_strand_id
1 'polypeptide(L)'
;TTWAGEYPLLAASVVAMQDLDAFLFQAWWARTVVFNLLLIVPISASQLPQLIRFNCLQAAVLFVACYIPSLTGLLLQSAGMTDAYFVDGPSLFYMLLACACYAFALNLNGRLPDGIPVISNLARTGVQY
;
A
#
# COMPACT_ATOMS: atom_id res chain seq x y z
N THR A 1 10.87 2.52 -44.48
CA THR A 1 9.77 2.98 -43.61
C THR A 1 9.94 2.28 -42.27
N THR A 2 9.88 3.01 -41.15
CA THR A 2 9.89 2.36 -39.84
C THR A 2 8.53 1.67 -39.64
N TRP A 3 8.49 0.53 -38.96
CA TRP A 3 7.25 -0.19 -38.66
C TRP A 3 6.20 0.71 -37.98
N ALA A 4 6.66 1.72 -37.23
CA ALA A 4 5.82 2.74 -36.61
C ALA A 4 5.11 3.67 -37.60
N GLY A 5 5.69 3.90 -38.78
CA GLY A 5 5.06 4.66 -39.86
C GLY A 5 4.04 3.85 -40.67
N GLU A 6 4.18 2.52 -40.70
CA GLU A 6 3.24 1.62 -41.41
C GLU A 6 2.02 1.25 -40.55
N TYR A 7 2.19 1.20 -39.22
CA TYR A 7 1.13 0.84 -38.29
C TYR A 7 1.06 1.82 -37.10
N PRO A 8 0.59 3.06 -37.32
CA PRO A 8 0.61 4.11 -36.30
C PRO A 8 -0.24 3.77 -35.07
N LEU A 9 -1.32 3.01 -35.23
CA LEU A 9 -2.20 2.60 -34.12
C LEU A 9 -1.52 1.56 -33.21
N LEU A 10 -0.79 0.60 -33.80
CA LEU A 10 0.00 -0.38 -33.07
C LEU A 10 1.18 0.30 -32.36
N ALA A 11 1.87 1.23 -33.03
CA ALA A 11 2.94 2.01 -32.42
C ALA A 11 2.46 2.80 -31.19
N ALA A 12 1.30 3.47 -31.28
CA ALA A 12 0.72 4.18 -30.15
C ALA A 12 0.37 3.23 -28.98
N SER A 13 -0.17 2.04 -29.29
CA SER A 13 -0.49 1.04 -28.25
C SER A 13 0.74 0.49 -27.54
N VAL A 14 1.85 0.30 -28.26
CA VAL A 14 3.13 -0.17 -27.69
C VAL A 14 3.75 0.89 -26.78
N VAL A 15 3.74 2.16 -27.20
CA VAL A 15 4.22 3.27 -26.36
C VAL A 15 3.38 3.41 -25.09
N ALA A 16 2.05 3.33 -25.20
CA ALA A 16 1.17 3.36 -24.04
C ALA A 16 1.41 2.19 -23.06
N MET A 17 1.69 0.99 -23.58
CA MET A 17 2.06 -0.17 -22.76
C MET A 17 3.41 0.02 -22.05
N GLN A 18 4.39 0.63 -22.73
CA GLN A 18 5.69 0.95 -22.13
C GLN A 18 5.59 2.03 -21.03
N ASP A 19 4.79 3.07 -21.26
CA ASP A 19 4.55 4.11 -20.25
C ASP A 19 3.82 3.54 -19.03
N LEU A 20 2.85 2.64 -19.25
CA LEU A 20 2.15 1.93 -18.18
C LEU A 20 3.11 1.05 -17.37
N ASP A 21 3.98 0.28 -18.04
CA ASP A 21 4.98 -0.57 -17.39
C ASP A 21 5.98 0.26 -16.57
N ALA A 22 6.49 1.37 -17.13
CA ALA A 22 7.37 2.29 -16.43
C ALA A 22 6.70 2.93 -15.20
N PHE A 23 5.42 3.33 -15.32
CA PHE A 23 4.64 3.86 -14.20
C PHE A 23 4.40 2.80 -13.12
N LEU A 24 4.01 1.58 -13.50
CA LEU A 24 3.79 0.47 -12.58
C LEU A 24 5.09 0.10 -11.85
N PHE A 25 6.22 0.08 -12.56
CA PHE A 25 7.53 -0.16 -11.98
C PHE A 25 7.92 0.94 -10.98
N GLN A 26 7.80 2.22 -11.34
CA GLN A 26 8.10 3.34 -10.44
C GLN A 26 7.19 3.35 -9.20
N ALA A 27 5.89 3.12 -9.38
CA ALA A 27 4.92 3.06 -8.29
C ALA A 27 5.19 1.88 -7.34
N TRP A 28 5.65 0.73 -7.86
CA TRP A 28 6.02 -0.43 -7.06
C TRP A 28 7.26 -0.19 -6.19
N TRP A 29 8.31 0.41 -6.75
CA TRP A 29 9.52 0.75 -5.98
C TRP A 29 9.25 1.81 -4.92
N ALA A 30 8.49 2.86 -5.26
CA ALA A 30 8.12 3.91 -4.30
C ALA A 30 7.38 3.34 -3.08
N ARG A 31 6.41 2.44 -3.32
CA ARG A 31 5.68 1.73 -2.25
C ARG A 31 6.61 0.87 -1.39
N THR A 32 7.55 0.17 -2.01
CA THR A 32 8.52 -0.70 -1.31
C THR A 32 9.47 0.11 -0.45
N VAL A 33 9.96 1.25 -0.95
CA VAL A 33 10.80 2.17 -0.17
C VAL A 33 10.03 2.75 1.00
N VAL A 34 8.79 3.22 0.79
CA VAL A 34 7.94 3.75 1.86
C VAL A 34 7.65 2.69 2.93
N PHE A 35 7.36 1.44 2.55
CA PHE A 35 7.16 0.35 3.51
C PHE A 35 8.42 0.10 4.35
N ASN A 36 9.59 0.01 3.72
CA ASN A 36 10.85 -0.19 4.43
C ASN A 36 11.17 0.97 5.37
N LEU A 37 10.91 2.21 4.96
CA LEU A 37 11.06 3.37 5.84
C LEU A 37 10.11 3.31 7.04
N LEU A 38 8.83 2.96 6.82
CA LEU A 38 7.84 2.84 7.88
C LEU A 38 8.11 1.69 8.85
N LEU A 39 8.90 0.69 8.45
CA LEU A 39 9.24 -0.46 9.30
C LEU A 39 10.60 -0.26 9.99
N ILE A 40 11.63 0.15 9.26
CA ILE A 40 13.01 0.24 9.76
C ILE A 40 13.20 1.47 10.67
N VAL A 41 12.69 2.64 10.27
CA VAL A 41 12.88 3.89 11.03
C VAL A 41 12.33 3.79 12.46
N PRO A 42 11.09 3.34 12.71
CA PRO A 42 10.58 3.25 14.08
C PRO A 42 11.18 2.11 14.91
N ILE A 43 11.79 1.09 14.29
CA ILE A 43 12.50 0.02 15.00
C ILE A 43 13.91 0.46 15.37
N SER A 44 14.61 1.14 14.46
CA SER A 44 16.02 1.52 14.65
C SER A 44 16.22 2.82 15.43
N ALA A 45 15.27 3.75 15.38
CA ALA A 45 15.39 5.04 16.07
C ALA A 45 14.61 5.03 17.39
N SER A 46 15.26 4.55 18.45
CA SER A 46 14.70 4.55 19.83
C SER A 46 14.44 5.96 20.38
N GLN A 47 15.06 6.99 19.79
CA GLN A 47 14.87 8.39 20.16
C GLN A 47 13.55 8.99 19.63
N LEU A 48 12.81 8.27 18.77
CA LEU A 48 11.55 8.78 18.25
C LEU A 48 10.44 8.75 19.31
N PRO A 49 9.58 9.78 19.37
CA PRO A 49 8.39 9.76 20.19
C PRO A 49 7.56 8.50 19.95
N GLN A 50 7.09 7.88 21.03
CA GLN A 50 6.32 6.62 21.00
C GLN A 50 5.12 6.70 20.04
N LEU A 51 4.49 7.88 19.96
CA LEU A 51 3.36 8.16 19.09
C LEU A 51 3.72 8.10 17.59
N ILE A 52 4.90 8.57 17.21
CA ILE A 52 5.40 8.48 15.83
C ILE A 52 5.77 7.02 15.51
N ARG A 53 6.46 6.33 16.44
CA ARG A 53 6.82 4.91 16.27
C ARG A 53 5.59 4.04 16.05
N PHE A 54 4.56 4.25 16.85
CA PHE A 54 3.30 3.52 16.76
C PHE A 54 2.58 3.76 15.43
N ASN A 55 2.43 5.02 15.01
CA ASN A 55 1.79 5.36 13.73
C ASN A 55 2.54 4.75 12.54
N CYS A 56 3.87 4.81 12.53
CA CYS A 56 4.68 4.22 11.46
C CYS A 56 4.52 2.70 11.38
N LEU A 57 4.56 2.01 12.53
CA LEU A 57 4.35 0.56 12.58
C LEU A 57 2.92 0.18 12.17
N GLN A 58 1.92 0.94 12.63
CA GLN A 58 0.53 0.72 12.25
C GLN A 58 0.31 0.91 10.73
N ALA A 59 0.95 1.91 10.13
CA ALA A 59 0.94 2.13 8.69
C ALA A 59 1.65 0.99 7.91
N ALA A 60 2.77 0.47 8.42
CA ALA A 60 3.45 -0.67 7.83
C ALA A 60 2.58 -1.95 7.87
N VAL A 61 1.92 -2.22 8.99
CA VAL A 61 1.00 -3.37 9.14
C VAL A 61 -0.22 -3.22 8.23
N LEU A 62 -0.80 -2.01 8.14
CA LEU A 62 -1.89 -1.71 7.19
C LEU A 62 -1.46 -1.95 5.74
N PHE A 63 -0.25 -1.54 5.38
CA PHE A 63 0.30 -1.76 4.04
C PHE A 63 0.34 -3.25 3.71
N VAL A 64 0.86 -4.10 4.61
CA VAL A 64 0.88 -5.56 4.43
C VAL A 64 -0.53 -6.15 4.33
N ALA A 65 -1.44 -5.73 5.21
CA ALA A 65 -2.82 -6.20 5.21
C ALA A 65 -3.56 -5.90 3.89
N CYS A 66 -3.24 -4.78 3.24
CA CYS A 66 -3.83 -4.40 1.95
C CYS A 66 -3.12 -5.02 0.75
N TYR A 67 -1.83 -5.31 0.91
CA TYR A 67 -1.02 -5.89 -0.16
C TYR A 67 -1.32 -7.38 -0.37
N ILE A 68 -1.60 -8.14 0.70
CA ILE A 68 -1.91 -9.56 0.61
C ILE A 68 -3.12 -9.84 -0.31
N PRO A 69 -4.31 -9.21 -0.12
CA PRO A 69 -5.45 -9.40 -1.02
C PRO A 69 -5.14 -9.03 -2.47
N SER A 70 -4.37 -7.96 -2.69
CA SER A 70 -3.98 -7.50 -4.02
C SER A 70 -3.07 -8.50 -4.74
N LEU A 71 -2.09 -9.07 -4.04
CA LEU A 71 -1.24 -10.15 -4.55
C LEU A 71 -2.04 -11.41 -4.86
N THR A 72 -2.98 -11.75 -3.97
CA THR A 72 -3.84 -12.93 -4.14
C THR A 72 -4.72 -12.77 -5.37
N GLY A 73 -5.28 -11.58 -5.59
CA GLY A 73 -6.04 -11.23 -6.79
C GLY A 73 -5.22 -11.30 -8.08
N LEU A 74 -3.98 -10.80 -8.07
CA LEU A 74 -3.05 -10.89 -9.20
C LEU A 74 -2.69 -12.35 -9.55
N LEU A 75 -2.41 -13.18 -8.54
CA LEU A 75 -2.10 -14.60 -8.73
C LEU A 75 -3.32 -15.36 -9.27
N LEU A 76 -4.52 -15.08 -8.76
CA LEU A 76 -5.75 -15.70 -9.25
C LEU A 76 -6.10 -15.28 -10.69
N GLN A 77 -5.87 -14.01 -11.04
CA GLN A 77 -5.97 -13.54 -12.42
C GLN A 77 -4.97 -14.24 -13.35
N SER A 78 -3.72 -14.41 -12.92
CA SER A 78 -2.72 -15.14 -13.70
C SER A 78 -3.05 -16.63 -13.88
N ALA A 79 -3.86 -17.20 -12.96
CA ALA A 79 -4.36 -18.56 -13.02
C ALA A 79 -5.66 -18.69 -13.87
N GLY A 80 -6.13 -17.60 -14.48
CA GLY A 80 -7.31 -17.60 -15.34
C GLY A 80 -8.65 -17.61 -14.59
N MET A 81 -8.66 -17.38 -13.28
CA MET A 81 -9.88 -17.27 -12.48
C MET A 81 -10.38 -15.83 -12.52
N THR A 82 -11.49 -15.56 -13.22
CA THR A 82 -12.01 -14.20 -13.44
C THR A 82 -13.16 -13.80 -12.51
N ASP A 83 -13.08 -12.55 -12.07
CA ASP A 83 -14.12 -11.57 -11.71
C ASP A 83 -14.91 -11.62 -10.40
N ALA A 84 -14.96 -12.73 -9.65
CA ALA A 84 -15.71 -12.70 -8.38
C ALA A 84 -14.99 -11.95 -7.23
N TYR A 85 -13.67 -11.78 -7.30
CA TYR A 85 -12.87 -11.33 -6.16
C TYR A 85 -12.79 -9.80 -5.99
N PHE A 86 -13.02 -9.02 -7.06
CA PHE A 86 -12.80 -7.57 -7.06
C PHE A 86 -14.06 -6.72 -6.81
N VAL A 87 -15.21 -7.35 -6.54
CA VAL A 87 -16.49 -6.65 -6.29
C VAL A 87 -16.39 -5.74 -5.04
N ASP A 88 -15.47 -6.04 -4.12
CA ASP A 88 -15.24 -5.31 -2.87
C ASP A 88 -14.11 -4.26 -2.91
N GLY A 89 -13.53 -3.98 -4.08
CA GLY A 89 -12.48 -2.93 -4.21
C GLY A 89 -12.83 -1.57 -3.57
N PRO A 90 -14.07 -1.06 -3.73
CA PRO A 90 -14.49 0.20 -3.09
C PRO A 90 -14.62 0.11 -1.57
N SER A 91 -15.06 -1.03 -1.01
CA SER A 91 -15.27 -1.17 0.43
C SER A 91 -13.94 -1.19 1.19
N LEU A 92 -12.91 -1.84 0.63
CA LEU A 92 -11.53 -1.78 1.11
C LEU A 92 -10.96 -0.35 1.10
N PHE A 93 -11.22 0.41 0.04
CA PHE A 93 -10.80 1.81 -0.04
C PHE A 93 -11.46 2.68 1.04
N TYR A 94 -12.77 2.58 1.23
CA TYR A 94 -13.48 3.34 2.26
C TYR A 94 -13.07 2.92 3.69
N MET A 95 -12.79 1.64 3.90
CA MET A 95 -12.28 1.14 5.17
C MET A 95 -10.89 1.73 5.48
N LEU A 96 -9.98 1.76 4.50
CA LEU A 96 -8.66 2.37 4.65
C LEU A 96 -8.74 3.87 4.89
N LEU A 97 -9.60 4.56 4.15
CA LEU A 97 -9.86 5.98 4.33
C LEU A 97 -10.37 6.27 5.74
N ALA A 98 -11.31 5.46 6.24
CA ALA A 98 -11.82 5.58 7.61
C ALA A 98 -10.71 5.34 8.65
N CYS A 99 -9.85 4.34 8.46
CA CYS A 99 -8.70 4.10 9.33
C CYS A 99 -7.70 5.26 9.33
N ALA A 100 -7.41 5.86 8.17
CA ALA A 100 -6.52 7.02 8.05
C ALA A 100 -7.13 8.27 8.70
N CYS A 101 -8.42 8.54 8.48
CA CYS A 101 -9.13 9.63 9.13
C CYS A 101 -9.20 9.46 10.65
N TYR A 102 -9.40 8.24 11.14
CA TYR A 102 -9.37 7.90 12.56
C TYR A 102 -8.00 8.18 13.19
N ALA A 103 -6.93 7.70 12.54
CA ALA A 103 -5.56 7.95 12.99
C ALA A 103 -5.23 9.45 13.01
N PHE A 104 -5.63 10.17 11.97
CA PHE A 104 -5.47 11.62 11.90
C PHE A 104 -6.21 12.35 13.02
N ALA A 105 -7.48 12.03 13.26
CA ALA A 105 -8.29 12.64 14.31
C ALA A 105 -7.74 12.38 15.72
N LEU A 106 -7.17 11.20 15.98
CA LEU A 106 -6.55 10.88 17.27
C LEU A 106 -5.18 11.53 17.46
N ASN A 107 -4.38 11.61 16.39
CA ASN A 107 -3.11 12.32 16.43
C ASN A 107 -3.30 13.81 16.74
N LEU A 108 -4.35 14.45 16.19
CA LEU A 108 -4.70 15.84 16.53
C LEU A 108 -5.05 16.03 18.02
N ASN A 109 -5.55 14.98 18.68
CA ASN A 109 -5.88 14.99 20.10
C ASN A 109 -4.73 14.47 20.98
N GLY A 110 -3.54 14.21 20.42
CA GLY A 110 -2.38 13.67 21.14
C GLY A 110 -2.59 12.25 21.68
N ARG A 111 -3.59 11.51 21.15
CA ARG A 111 -3.91 10.15 21.58
C ARG A 111 -3.37 9.14 20.58
N LEU A 112 -2.97 7.97 21.07
CA LEU A 112 -2.54 6.86 20.24
C LEU A 112 -3.76 6.22 19.54
N PRO A 113 -3.70 5.99 18.21
CA PRO A 113 -4.77 5.35 17.44
C PRO A 113 -4.85 3.84 17.68
N ASP A 114 -5.22 3.47 18.90
CA ASP A 114 -5.23 2.10 19.42
C ASP A 114 -6.51 1.31 19.12
N GLY A 115 -7.45 1.90 18.40
CA GLY A 115 -8.78 1.34 18.19
C GLY A 115 -8.94 0.44 16.96
N ILE A 116 -7.86 0.17 16.21
CA ILE A 116 -7.94 -0.72 15.04
C ILE A 116 -7.64 -2.15 15.50
N PRO A 117 -8.65 -3.04 15.62
CA PRO A 117 -8.44 -4.39 16.12
C PRO A 117 -7.41 -5.15 15.26
N VAL A 118 -6.60 -6.00 15.89
CA VAL A 118 -5.45 -6.73 15.32
C VAL A 118 -4.26 -5.83 14.94
N ILE A 119 -4.48 -4.75 14.18
CA ILE A 119 -3.41 -3.87 13.69
C ILE A 119 -2.77 -3.07 14.84
N SER A 120 -3.59 -2.47 15.70
CA SER A 120 -3.11 -1.72 16.87
C SER A 120 -2.39 -2.61 17.88
N ASN A 121 -2.76 -3.89 17.99
CA ASN A 121 -2.07 -4.85 18.86
C ASN A 121 -0.67 -5.22 18.30
N LEU A 122 -0.58 -5.51 17.00
CA LEU A 122 0.69 -5.81 16.34
C LEU A 122 1.66 -4.61 16.39
N ALA A 123 1.16 -3.41 16.15
CA ALA A 123 1.95 -2.19 16.29
C ALA A 123 2.42 -1.98 17.72
N ARG A 124 1.57 -2.24 18.73
CA ARG A 124 1.93 -2.11 20.15
C ARG A 124 3.05 -3.05 20.55
N THR A 125 3.02 -4.30 20.10
CA THR A 125 4.09 -5.27 20.36
C THR A 125 5.42 -4.79 19.79
N GLY A 126 5.42 -4.18 18.59
CA GLY A 126 6.64 -3.64 17.97
C GLY A 126 7.20 -2.38 18.63
N VAL A 127 6.37 -1.59 19.34
CA VAL A 127 6.81 -0.39 20.07
C VAL A 127 7.37 -0.71 21.46
N GLN A 128 7.03 -1.86 22.02
CA GLN A 128 7.48 -2.30 23.35
C GLN A 128 8.93 -2.85 23.37
N TYR A 129 9.53 -3.06 22.19
CA TYR A 129 10.97 -3.32 22.02
C TYR A 129 11.75 -2.02 21.83
#